data_AF-A0A9Q3YMQ5-F1
#
_entry.id   AF-A0A9Q3YMQ5-F1
#
_cell.length_a   1.000
_cell.length_b   1.000
_cell.length_c   1.000
_cell.angle_alpha   90.00
_cell.angle_beta   90.00
_cell.angle_gamma   90.00
#
_symmetry.space_group_name_H-M   'P 1'
#
loop_
_entity.id
_entity.type
_entity.pdbx_description
1 polymer ?
#
loop_
_entity_poly.entity_id
_entity_poly.type
_entity_poly.pdbx_seq_one_letter_code
_entity_poly.pdbx_strand_id
1 'polypeptide(L)'
;MPILALHRWLFAPPEANPLPEALPADLAARWGAFLHEGLMVSLREPTRPAQILATWPSGCIELITQACEALDLLWQEARTPMAEELAFPGVFEYEVVSELGRLMGDHLLEHDGQLPDDGEIRQMCRRLVRSFFGKADAAEAESVG
;
A
#
# COMPACT_ATOMS: atom_id res chain seq x y z
N MET A 1 -54.26 -11.33 -8.31
CA MET A 1 -53.31 -12.05 -9.17
C MET A 1 -52.19 -11.09 -9.54
N PRO A 2 -51.02 -11.14 -8.88
CA PRO A 2 -50.02 -10.08 -9.01
C PRO A 2 -49.03 -10.38 -10.14
N ILE A 3 -48.88 -9.42 -11.06
CA ILE A 3 -47.80 -9.34 -12.06
C ILE A 3 -46.60 -8.66 -11.39
N LEU A 4 -46.04 -9.26 -10.34
CA LEU A 4 -44.86 -8.75 -9.63
C LEU A 4 -43.91 -9.89 -9.24
N ALA A 5 -43.61 -10.77 -10.19
CA ALA A 5 -42.68 -11.89 -9.95
C ALA A 5 -41.67 -12.09 -11.10
N LEU A 6 -41.40 -11.07 -11.92
CA LEU A 6 -40.59 -11.21 -13.13
C LEU A 6 -39.55 -10.09 -13.37
N HIS A 7 -39.12 -9.39 -12.32
CA HIS A 7 -38.00 -8.44 -12.40
C HIS A 7 -36.92 -8.65 -11.32
N ARG A 8 -36.87 -9.84 -10.70
CA ARG A 8 -35.85 -10.18 -9.69
C ARG A 8 -34.71 -11.05 -10.25
N TRP A 9 -34.52 -11.06 -11.57
CA TRP A 9 -33.56 -11.94 -12.28
C TRP A 9 -32.62 -11.21 -13.26
N LEU A 10 -32.36 -9.90 -13.08
CA LEU A 10 -31.46 -9.16 -13.98
C LEU A 10 -30.27 -8.46 -13.31
N PHE A 11 -30.18 -8.45 -11.98
CA PHE A 11 -28.99 -8.03 -11.26
C PHE A 11 -28.79 -8.96 -10.07
N ALA A 12 -28.20 -10.12 -10.32
CA ALA A 12 -27.38 -10.71 -9.27
C ALA A 12 -26.31 -9.65 -8.94
N PRO A 13 -26.03 -9.36 -7.65
CA PRO A 13 -24.82 -8.61 -7.35
C PRO A 13 -23.67 -9.34 -8.06
N PRO A 14 -22.76 -8.64 -8.76
CA PRO A 14 -21.58 -9.31 -9.30
C PRO A 14 -20.99 -10.09 -8.12
N GLU A 15 -20.84 -11.41 -8.25
CA GLU A 15 -20.07 -12.17 -7.28
C GLU A 15 -18.77 -11.40 -7.13
N ALA A 16 -18.52 -10.83 -5.94
CA ALA A 16 -17.36 -10.02 -5.68
C ALA A 16 -16.16 -10.88 -6.09
N ASN A 17 -15.50 -10.54 -7.20
CA ASN A 17 -14.38 -11.33 -7.67
C ASN A 17 -13.28 -11.16 -6.62
N PRO A 18 -12.95 -12.19 -5.84
CA PRO A 18 -12.00 -12.03 -4.75
C PRO A 18 -10.66 -11.62 -5.37
N LEU A 19 -10.03 -10.58 -4.81
CA LEU A 19 -8.70 -10.18 -5.20
C LEU A 19 -7.74 -11.39 -5.06
N PRO A 20 -6.76 -11.54 -5.96
CA PRO A 20 -5.90 -12.72 -5.98
C PRO A 20 -5.06 -12.84 -4.70
N GLU A 21 -4.67 -14.07 -4.37
CA GLU A 21 -3.85 -14.34 -3.19
C GLU A 21 -2.48 -13.67 -3.27
N ALA A 22 -1.86 -13.69 -4.45
CA ALA A 22 -0.60 -13.01 -4.76
C ALA A 22 -0.84 -11.61 -5.32
N LEU A 23 0.10 -10.70 -5.07
CA LEU A 23 0.08 -9.34 -5.61
C LEU A 23 0.13 -9.36 -7.15
N PRO A 24 -0.84 -8.77 -7.85
CA PRO A 24 -0.81 -8.67 -9.32
C PRO A 24 0.43 -7.94 -9.84
N ALA A 25 0.99 -8.39 -10.96
CA ALA A 25 2.26 -7.85 -11.48
C ALA A 25 2.19 -6.36 -11.86
N ASP A 26 1.05 -5.89 -12.39
CA ASP A 26 0.84 -4.48 -12.71
C ASP A 26 0.75 -3.63 -11.44
N LEU A 27 0.12 -4.16 -10.39
CA LEU A 27 0.04 -3.51 -9.10
C LEU A 27 1.41 -3.50 -8.40
N ALA A 28 2.15 -4.60 -8.46
CA ALA A 28 3.53 -4.68 -7.96
C ALA A 28 4.45 -3.66 -8.64
N ALA A 29 4.36 -3.51 -9.96
CA ALA A 29 5.15 -2.52 -10.69
C ALA A 29 4.83 -1.09 -10.25
N ARG A 30 3.54 -0.78 -10.07
CA ARG A 30 3.10 0.54 -9.61
C ARG A 30 3.54 0.78 -8.18
N TRP A 31 3.23 -0.14 -7.27
CA TRP A 31 3.59 -0.02 -5.86
C TRP A 31 5.10 0.03 -5.65
N GLY A 32 5.89 -0.74 -6.40
CA GLY A 32 7.35 -0.63 -6.38
C GLY A 32 7.87 0.76 -6.73
N ALA A 33 7.24 1.44 -7.69
CA ALA A 33 7.61 2.81 -8.05
C ALA A 33 7.33 3.81 -6.91
N PHE A 34 6.16 3.72 -6.28
CA PHE A 34 5.76 4.57 -5.16
C PHE A 34 6.56 4.28 -3.87
N LEU A 35 6.86 3.00 -3.61
CA LEU A 35 7.71 2.57 -2.51
C LEU A 35 9.12 3.16 -2.68
N HIS A 36 9.71 3.02 -3.86
CA HIS A 36 11.01 3.59 -4.18
C HIS A 36 10.99 5.13 -4.09
N GLU A 37 9.94 5.78 -4.60
CA GLU A 37 9.76 7.22 -4.43
C GLU A 37 9.78 7.61 -2.95
N GLY A 38 8.97 6.96 -2.11
CA GLY A 38 8.92 7.26 -0.68
C GLY A 38 10.22 6.97 0.06
N LEU A 39 10.92 5.90 -0.34
CA LEU A 39 12.23 5.56 0.21
C LEU A 39 13.27 6.65 -0.06
N MET A 40 13.30 7.17 -1.29
CA MET A 40 14.39 8.03 -1.77
C MET A 40 14.06 9.52 -1.69
N VAL A 41 12.85 9.91 -2.05
CA VAL A 41 12.47 11.30 -2.29
C VAL A 41 11.89 11.91 -1.01
N SER A 42 12.45 13.04 -0.61
CA SER A 42 11.89 13.89 0.45
C SER A 42 12.00 15.35 0.04
N LEU A 43 10.88 16.06 0.06
CA LEU A 43 10.86 17.52 -0.16
C LEU A 43 11.53 18.29 0.99
N ARG A 44 11.59 17.69 2.18
CA ARG A 44 12.20 18.28 3.37
C ARG A 44 13.69 18.03 3.44
N GLU A 45 14.12 16.86 2.97
CA GLU A 45 15.50 16.38 3.05
C GLU A 45 16.03 16.01 1.65
N PRO A 46 16.49 17.00 0.85
CA PRO A 46 16.97 16.74 -0.52
C PRO A 46 18.18 15.82 -0.60
N THR A 47 18.94 15.68 0.51
CA THR A 47 20.11 14.81 0.61
C THR A 47 19.76 13.35 0.91
N ARG A 48 18.48 13.04 1.15
CA ARG A 48 18.02 11.70 1.52
C ARG A 48 18.51 10.59 0.58
N PRO A 49 18.42 10.70 -0.76
CA PRO A 49 18.92 9.65 -1.64
C PRO A 49 20.41 9.33 -1.40
N ALA A 50 21.23 10.38 -1.23
CA ALA A 50 22.65 10.22 -1.00
C ALA A 50 22.94 9.59 0.38
N GLN A 51 22.15 9.95 1.41
CA GLN A 51 22.28 9.36 2.74
C GLN A 51 21.90 7.88 2.73
N ILE A 52 20.75 7.53 2.16
CA ILE A 52 20.28 6.13 2.06
C ILE A 52 21.34 5.27 1.36
N LEU A 53 21.85 5.73 0.21
CA LEU A 53 22.84 4.98 -0.57
C LEU A 53 24.22 4.92 0.10
N ALA A 54 24.59 5.93 0.90
CA ALA A 54 25.84 5.91 1.66
C ALA A 54 25.77 5.00 2.90
N THR A 55 24.58 4.87 3.50
CA THR A 55 24.36 4.05 4.68
C THR A 55 24.08 2.58 4.33
N TRP A 56 23.46 2.31 3.17
CA TRP A 56 23.19 0.95 2.71
C TRP A 56 24.49 0.19 2.37
N PRO A 57 24.74 -1.00 2.93
CA PRO A 57 25.99 -1.73 2.76
C PRO A 57 26.18 -2.40 1.39
N SER A 58 25.18 -2.33 0.50
CA SER A 58 25.17 -3.03 -0.80
C SER A 58 24.83 -2.08 -1.95
N GLY A 59 24.60 -2.59 -3.15
CA GLY A 59 24.23 -1.76 -4.30
C GLY A 59 22.78 -1.29 -4.25
N CYS A 60 22.48 -0.29 -5.10
CA CYS A 60 21.13 0.29 -5.24
C CYS A 60 20.11 -0.74 -5.76
N ILE A 61 20.54 -1.66 -6.64
CA ILE A 61 19.66 -2.73 -7.14
C ILE A 61 19.25 -3.63 -5.99
N GLU A 62 20.20 -4.04 -5.14
CA GLU A 62 19.95 -4.88 -3.97
C GLU A 62 19.03 -4.19 -2.97
N LEU A 63 19.19 -2.87 -2.75
CA LEU A 63 18.28 -2.08 -1.91
C LEU A 63 16.85 -2.15 -2.44
N ILE A 64 16.66 -1.89 -3.74
CA ILE A 64 15.32 -1.88 -4.35
C ILE A 64 14.71 -3.27 -4.30
N THR A 65 15.49 -4.31 -4.63
CA THR A 65 15.01 -5.70 -4.59
C THR A 65 14.54 -6.07 -3.19
N GLN A 66 15.34 -5.83 -2.15
CA GLN A 66 14.98 -6.16 -0.77
C GLN A 66 13.82 -5.31 -0.26
N ALA A 67 13.81 -4.00 -0.55
CA ALA A 67 12.71 -3.14 -0.13
C ALA A 67 11.37 -3.60 -0.75
N CYS A 68 11.37 -4.04 -2.01
CA CYS A 68 10.17 -4.53 -2.69
C CYS A 68 9.59 -5.84 -2.09
N GLU A 69 10.34 -6.59 -1.29
CA GLU A 69 9.80 -7.76 -0.57
C GLU A 69 8.68 -7.35 0.41
N ALA A 70 8.70 -6.11 0.89
CA ALA A 70 7.64 -5.54 1.73
C ALA A 70 6.27 -5.46 1.03
N LEU A 71 6.23 -5.46 -0.31
CA LEU A 71 4.98 -5.32 -1.07
C LEU A 71 4.05 -6.53 -0.90
N ASP A 72 4.61 -7.73 -0.76
CA ASP A 72 3.81 -8.94 -0.51
C ASP A 72 3.18 -8.89 0.89
N LEU A 73 3.91 -8.36 1.89
CA LEU A 73 3.39 -8.15 3.24
C LEU A 73 2.31 -7.07 3.26
N LEU A 74 2.50 -5.99 2.50
CA LEU A 74 1.47 -4.95 2.34
C LEU A 74 0.22 -5.51 1.68
N TRP A 75 0.36 -6.32 0.62
CA TRP A 75 -0.76 -6.95 -0.08
C TRP A 75 -1.58 -7.84 0.85
N GLN A 76 -0.93 -8.65 1.69
CA GLN A 76 -1.60 -9.51 2.66
C GLN A 76 -2.52 -8.72 3.61
N GLU A 77 -2.12 -7.51 4.00
CA GLU A 77 -2.90 -6.67 4.92
C GLU A 77 -3.95 -5.83 4.17
N ALA A 78 -3.69 -5.41 2.93
CA ALA A 78 -4.55 -4.53 2.16
C ALA A 78 -5.62 -5.25 1.31
N ARG A 79 -5.39 -6.50 0.89
CA ARG A 79 -6.27 -7.18 -0.09
C ARG A 79 -7.73 -7.29 0.33
N THR A 80 -8.01 -7.53 1.61
CA THR A 80 -9.38 -7.69 2.10
C THR A 80 -10.12 -6.36 2.11
N PRO A 81 -9.63 -5.30 2.78
CA PRO A 81 -10.31 -4.02 2.75
C PRO A 81 -10.37 -3.40 1.35
N MET A 82 -9.34 -3.59 0.51
CA MET A 82 -9.39 -3.15 -0.91
C MET A 82 -10.45 -3.87 -1.76
N ALA A 83 -10.88 -5.07 -1.37
CA ALA A 83 -11.96 -5.77 -2.08
C ALA A 83 -13.35 -5.26 -1.67
N GLU A 84 -13.46 -4.71 -0.46
CA GLU A 84 -14.70 -4.21 0.14
C GLU A 84 -14.95 -2.74 -0.20
N GLU A 85 -13.87 -1.95 -0.35
CA GLU A 85 -13.92 -0.52 -0.65
C GLU A 85 -13.39 -0.21 -2.06
N LEU A 86 -14.03 0.74 -2.75
CA LEU A 86 -13.50 1.29 -4.01
C LEU A 86 -12.24 2.11 -3.71
N ALA A 87 -11.08 1.45 -3.71
CA ALA A 87 -9.81 2.15 -3.58
C ALA A 87 -9.63 3.13 -4.77
N PHE A 88 -9.54 4.42 -4.48
CA PHE A 88 -9.28 5.46 -5.48
C PHE A 88 -7.85 5.29 -6.03
N PRO A 89 -7.67 5.02 -7.34
CA PRO A 89 -6.35 4.86 -7.92
C PRO A 89 -5.47 6.09 -7.67
N GLY A 90 -4.27 5.89 -7.14
CA GLY A 90 -3.28 6.92 -6.86
C GLY A 90 -3.26 7.39 -5.41
N VAL A 91 -4.40 7.45 -4.70
CA VAL A 91 -4.44 7.94 -3.32
C VAL A 91 -3.83 6.91 -2.37
N PHE A 92 -4.20 5.64 -2.53
CA PHE A 92 -3.62 4.55 -1.74
C PHE A 92 -2.11 4.44 -1.95
N GLU A 93 -1.66 4.55 -3.21
CA GLU A 93 -0.24 4.49 -3.54
C GLU A 93 0.56 5.60 -2.85
N TYR A 94 0.07 6.84 -2.81
CA TYR A 94 0.73 7.94 -2.11
C TYR A 94 0.65 7.82 -0.58
N GLU A 95 -0.55 7.59 -0.02
CA GLU A 95 -0.75 7.63 1.44
C GLU A 95 -0.24 6.39 2.18
N VAL A 96 -0.17 5.25 1.49
CA VAL A 96 0.22 3.97 2.08
C VAL A 96 1.55 3.49 1.53
N VAL A 97 1.68 3.36 0.22
CA VAL A 97 2.86 2.71 -0.37
C VAL A 97 4.10 3.60 -0.29
N SER A 98 3.99 4.88 -0.67
CA SER A 98 5.10 5.83 -0.49
C SER A 98 5.40 6.09 0.98
N GLU A 99 4.40 6.15 1.84
CA GLU A 99 4.62 6.31 3.28
C GLU A 99 5.34 5.09 3.88
N LEU A 100 5.04 3.87 3.44
CA LEU A 100 5.80 2.68 3.81
C LEU A 100 7.27 2.81 3.39
N GLY A 101 7.54 3.21 2.15
CA GLY A 101 8.89 3.45 1.67
C GLY A 101 9.63 4.49 2.50
N ARG A 102 8.95 5.58 2.88
CA ARG A 102 9.49 6.63 3.75
C ARG A 102 9.89 6.06 5.12
N LEU A 103 9.02 5.28 5.76
CA LEU A 103 9.29 4.65 7.05
C LEU A 103 10.46 3.67 6.98
N MET A 104 10.55 2.88 5.92
CA MET A 104 11.67 1.95 5.71
C MET A 104 12.99 2.71 5.55
N GLY A 105 12.99 3.82 4.81
CA GLY A 105 14.18 4.65 4.66
C GLY A 105 14.58 5.36 5.95
N ASP A 106 13.63 5.80 6.76
CA ASP A 106 13.93 6.37 8.08
C ASP A 106 14.55 5.32 8.99
N HIS A 107 13.95 4.14 9.05
CA HIS A 107 14.50 3.01 9.81
C HIS A 107 15.93 2.68 9.37
N LEU A 108 16.20 2.63 8.06
CA LEU A 108 17.54 2.39 7.51
C LEU A 108 18.56 3.41 8.00
N LEU A 109 18.19 4.70 8.04
CA LEU A 109 19.07 5.76 8.53
C LEU A 109 19.26 5.72 10.05
N GLU A 110 18.25 5.27 10.79
CA GLU A 110 18.27 5.16 12.25
C GLU A 110 18.95 3.88 12.77
N HIS A 111 19.04 2.84 11.95
CA HIS A 111 19.52 1.50 12.33
C HIS A 111 20.74 1.07 11.50
N ASP A 112 21.66 2.00 11.26
CA ASP A 112 22.98 1.74 10.66
C ASP A 112 22.93 0.93 9.34
N GLY A 113 21.96 1.22 8.48
CA GLY A 113 21.86 0.60 7.15
C GLY A 113 21.06 -0.69 7.10
N GLN A 114 20.35 -1.04 8.18
CA GLN A 114 19.45 -2.19 8.22
C GLN A 114 18.05 -1.81 7.76
N LEU A 115 17.46 -2.59 6.86
CA LEU A 115 16.02 -2.49 6.59
C LEU A 115 15.23 -3.10 7.75
N PRO A 116 13.97 -2.67 7.98
CA PRO A 116 13.13 -3.28 9.00
C PRO A 116 12.89 -4.76 8.70
N ASP A 117 12.72 -5.56 9.75
CA ASP A 117 12.37 -6.97 9.58
C ASP A 117 10.90 -7.20 9.19
N ASP A 118 10.55 -8.42 8.77
CA ASP A 118 9.17 -8.78 8.37
C ASP A 118 8.10 -8.43 9.43
N GLY A 119 8.46 -8.53 10.72
CA GLY A 119 7.56 -8.22 11.82
C GLY A 119 7.29 -6.72 11.92
N GLU A 120 8.34 -5.92 11.80
CA GLU A 120 8.28 -4.46 11.76
C GLU A 120 7.54 -3.97 10.51
N ILE A 121 7.87 -4.50 9.33
CA ILE A 121 7.18 -4.19 8.07
C ILE A 121 5.69 -4.49 8.21
N ARG A 122 5.33 -5.68 8.73
CA ARG A 122 3.92 -6.05 8.93
C ARG A 122 3.21 -5.10 9.90
N GLN A 123 3.89 -4.64 10.95
CA GLN A 123 3.33 -3.64 11.86
C GLN A 123 3.11 -2.28 11.17
N MET A 124 4.07 -1.83 10.37
CA MET A 124 3.96 -0.61 9.56
C MET A 124 2.78 -0.72 8.57
N CYS A 125 2.71 -1.80 7.79
CA CYS A 125 1.63 -2.06 6.84
C CYS A 125 0.26 -2.05 7.52
N ARG A 126 0.09 -2.77 8.63
CA ARG A 126 -1.16 -2.79 9.42
C ARG A 126 -1.60 -1.40 9.85
N ARG A 127 -0.67 -0.60 10.34
CA ARG A 127 -0.97 0.76 10.80
C ARG A 127 -1.42 1.66 9.65
N LEU A 128 -0.70 1.61 8.53
CA LEU A 128 -1.01 2.42 7.35
C LEU A 128 -2.35 2.03 6.71
N VAL A 129 -2.56 0.73 6.47
CA VAL A 129 -3.80 0.20 5.90
C VAL A 129 -5.00 0.56 6.77
N ARG A 130 -4.93 0.32 8.10
CA ARG A 130 -6.02 0.69 9.02
C ARG A 130 -6.27 2.19 9.05
N SER A 131 -5.21 3.00 9.02
CA SER A 131 -5.37 4.45 9.00
C SER A 131 -5.99 4.94 7.69
N PHE A 132 -5.73 4.29 6.56
CA PHE A 132 -6.26 4.69 5.27
C PHE A 132 -7.76 4.38 5.18
N PHE A 133 -8.13 3.12 5.40
CA PHE A 133 -9.52 2.68 5.31
C PHE A 133 -10.38 3.24 6.46
N GLY A 134 -9.82 3.39 7.67
CA GLY A 134 -10.52 4.05 8.78
C GLY A 134 -10.77 5.57 8.58
N LYS A 135 -10.05 6.23 7.66
CA LYS A 135 -10.37 7.61 7.24
C LYS A 135 -11.43 7.66 6.15
N ALA A 136 -11.50 6.64 5.29
CA ALA A 136 -12.51 6.55 4.22
C ALA A 136 -13.94 6.53 4.81
N ASP A 137 -14.15 5.74 5.87
CA ASP A 137 -15.42 5.68 6.63
C ASP A 137 -15.90 7.07 7.10
N ALA A 138 -14.98 7.93 7.54
CA ALA A 138 -15.30 9.26 8.05
C ALA A 138 -15.62 10.27 6.92
N ALA A 139 -14.91 10.17 5.79
CA ALA A 139 -15.12 11.05 4.64
C ALA A 139 -16.46 10.76 3.92
N GLU A 140 -16.88 9.49 3.84
CA GLU A 140 -18.19 9.13 3.28
C GLU A 140 -19.34 9.68 4.14
N ALA A 141 -19.22 9.61 5.48
CA ALA A 141 -20.21 10.11 6.42
C ALA A 141 -20.41 11.64 6.33
N GLU A 142 -19.35 12.41 6.03
CA GLU A 142 -19.44 13.86 5.83
C GLU A 142 -19.96 14.26 4.44
N SER A 143 -19.89 13.39 3.43
CA SER A 143 -20.39 13.67 2.08
C SER A 143 -21.91 13.47 1.91
N VAL A 144 -22.56 12.80 2.86
CA VAL A 144 -24.00 12.47 2.86
C VAL A 144 -24.81 13.38 3.82
N GLY A 145 -24.13 14.22 4.61
CA GLY A 145 -24.76 15.18 5.55
C GLY A 145 -24.92 16.58 4.97
#